data_AF-A0A356RH89-F1
#
_entry.id   AF-A0A356RH89-F1
#
_cell.length_a   1.000
_cell.length_b   1.000
_cell.length_c   1.000
_cell.angle_alpha   90.00
_cell.angle_beta   90.00
_cell.angle_gamma   90.00
#
_symmetry.space_group_name_H-M   'P 1'
#
loop_
_entity.id
_entity.type
_entity.pdbx_description
1 polymer ?
#
loop_
_entity_poly.entity_id
_entity_poly.type
_entity_poly.pdbx_seq_one_letter_code
_entity_poly.pdbx_strand_id
1 'polypeptide(L)'
;MASLFQRERSVITKHIRNLFKEGELPEESNVQNLHVAGSDKPVRFFNLDVVISGGYLVNSKRGTQFRIWATQILRDHLVKGYSVNQRRLKELQQRVRLVAPWRNTGIFPAMRPPRSSAW
;
A
#
# COMPACT_ATOMS: atom_id res chain seq x y z
N MET A 1 9.02 4.06 7.50
CA MET A 1 10.17 3.71 6.65
C MET A 1 11.38 3.17 7.41
N ALA A 2 11.91 3.86 8.43
CA ALA A 2 13.07 3.38 9.21
C ALA A 2 12.92 1.94 9.71
N SER A 3 11.80 1.63 10.38
CA SER A 3 11.47 0.27 10.81
C SER A 3 11.31 -0.71 9.63
N LEU A 4 10.60 -0.29 8.57
CA LEU A 4 10.37 -1.11 7.35
C LEU A 4 11.68 -1.60 6.72
N PHE A 5 12.65 -0.70 6.54
CA PHE A 5 13.94 -1.03 5.93
C PHE A 5 15.04 -1.39 6.93
N GLN A 6 14.70 -1.47 8.23
CA GLN A 6 15.63 -1.73 9.33
C GLN A 6 16.88 -0.84 9.25
N ARG A 7 16.66 0.47 9.15
CA ARG A 7 17.70 1.49 9.09
C ARG A 7 17.37 2.67 9.96
N GLU A 8 18.42 3.39 10.35
CA GLU A 8 18.29 4.61 11.13
C GLU A 8 17.48 5.67 10.39
N ARG A 9 16.72 6.45 11.16
CA ARG A 9 15.87 7.53 10.64
C ARG A 9 16.68 8.59 9.91
N SER A 10 17.88 8.90 10.38
CA SER A 10 18.83 9.84 9.77
C SER A 10 19.17 9.44 8.32
N VAL A 11 19.51 8.17 8.12
CA VAL A 11 19.85 7.58 6.81
C VAL A 11 18.66 7.63 5.86
N ILE A 12 17.48 7.21 6.32
CA ILE A 12 16.25 7.30 5.52
C ILE A 12 15.96 8.75 5.11
N THR A 13 16.09 9.69 6.04
CA THR A 13 15.85 11.11 5.76
C THR A 13 16.82 11.65 4.73
N LYS A 14 18.08 11.22 4.75
CA LYS A 14 19.08 11.58 3.74
C LYS A 14 18.68 11.07 2.35
N HIS A 15 18.28 9.81 2.22
CA HIS A 15 17.83 9.26 0.94
C HIS A 15 16.62 10.00 0.37
N ILE A 16 15.61 10.29 1.20
CA ILE A 16 14.41 11.03 0.76
C ILE A 16 14.78 12.45 0.30
N ARG A 17 15.66 13.14 1.05
CA ARG A 17 16.11 14.48 0.67
C ARG A 17 16.83 14.47 -0.68
N ASN A 18 17.70 13.48 -0.91
CA ASN A 18 18.42 13.36 -2.18
C ASN A 18 17.45 13.08 -3.34
N LEU A 19 16.48 12.19 -3.14
CA LEU A 19 15.46 11.86 -4.12
C LEU A 19 14.67 13.10 -4.58
N PHE A 20 14.30 14.00 -3.67
CA PHE A 20 13.66 15.27 -4.05
C PHE A 20 14.65 16.25 -4.70
N LYS A 21 15.89 16.32 -4.21
CA LYS A 21 16.93 17.20 -4.75
C LYS A 21 17.31 16.84 -6.19
N GLU A 22 17.34 15.55 -6.51
CA GLU A 22 17.67 15.01 -7.82
C GLU A 22 16.48 15.08 -8.79
N GLY A 23 15.30 15.48 -8.31
CA GLY A 23 14.10 15.63 -9.13
C GLY A 23 13.44 14.33 -9.54
N GLU A 24 13.76 13.20 -8.88
CA GLU A 24 13.12 11.91 -9.17
C GLU A 24 11.62 11.94 -8.86
N LEU A 25 11.22 12.70 -7.83
CA LEU A 25 9.82 12.91 -7.47
C LEU A 25 9.60 14.38 -7.03
N PRO A 26 8.43 14.98 -7.32
CA PRO A 26 8.07 16.31 -6.82
C PRO A 26 7.68 16.25 -5.33
N GLU A 27 8.21 17.14 -4.48
CA GLU A 27 7.94 17.07 -3.03
C GLU A 27 6.46 17.35 -2.68
N GLU A 28 5.81 18.30 -3.37
CA GLU A 28 4.48 18.81 -3.01
C GLU A 28 3.35 17.77 -3.09
N SER A 29 3.39 16.85 -4.05
CA SER A 29 2.38 15.80 -4.19
C SER A 29 2.70 14.53 -3.39
N ASN A 30 3.92 14.44 -2.86
CA ASN A 30 4.47 13.22 -2.28
C ASN A 30 4.66 13.29 -0.76
N VAL A 31 4.57 14.49 -0.18
CA VAL A 31 4.73 14.74 1.27
C VAL A 31 3.51 15.43 1.83
N GLN A 32 2.96 14.88 2.92
CA GLN A 32 1.93 15.52 3.72
C GLN A 32 2.47 15.80 5.13
N ASN A 33 2.40 17.06 5.57
CA ASN A 33 2.78 17.46 6.91
C ASN A 33 1.55 17.41 7.82
N LEU A 34 1.53 16.49 8.78
CA LEU A 34 0.46 16.36 9.75
C LEU A 34 0.92 16.85 11.13
N HIS A 35 0.10 17.70 11.75
CA HIS A 35 0.27 18.10 13.14
C HIS A 35 -0.36 17.03 14.02
N VAL A 36 0.46 16.36 14.84
CA VAL A 36 0.01 15.36 15.80
C VAL A 36 -0.06 16.03 17.17
N ALA A 37 -1.20 15.90 17.85
CA ALA A 37 -1.36 16.43 19.21
C ALA A 37 -0.28 15.84 20.13
N GLY A 38 0.51 16.71 20.79
CA GLY A 38 1.64 16.33 21.63
C GLY A 38 3.01 16.32 20.94
N SER A 39 3.10 16.73 19.68
CA SER A 39 4.39 16.98 19.02
C SER A 39 4.57 18.45 18.68
N ASP A 40 5.66 19.04 19.15
CA ASP A 40 6.04 20.43 18.83
C ASP A 40 6.38 20.64 17.34
N LYS A 41 6.55 19.55 16.57
CA LYS A 41 6.95 19.62 15.16
C LYS A 41 6.02 18.80 14.28
N PRO A 42 5.62 19.32 13.10
CA PRO A 42 4.82 18.57 12.15
C PRO A 42 5.55 17.30 11.70
N VAL A 43 4.80 16.20 11.65
CA VAL A 43 5.29 14.89 11.21
C VAL A 43 5.03 14.76 9.71
N ARG A 44 6.07 14.41 8.97
CA ARG A 44 5.98 14.18 7.51
C ARG A 44 5.51 12.76 7.22
N PHE A 45 4.46 12.65 6.44
CA PHE A 45 3.96 11.42 5.84
C PHE A 45 4.33 11.39 4.37
N PHE A 46 4.76 10.23 3.90
CA PHE A 46 5.21 10.02 2.54
C PHE A 46 4.24 9.07 1.84
N ASN A 47 3.90 9.37 0.59
CA ASN A 47 3.05 8.51 -0.21
C ASN A 47 3.79 7.23 -0.67
N LEU A 48 3.11 6.41 -1.47
CA LEU A 48 3.65 5.14 -1.94
C LEU A 48 4.86 5.32 -2.87
N ASP A 49 4.87 6.35 -3.72
CA ASP A 49 5.94 6.57 -4.69
C ASP A 49 7.27 6.83 -3.99
N VAL A 50 7.27 7.64 -2.92
CA VAL A 50 8.47 7.85 -2.09
C VAL A 50 8.93 6.56 -1.42
N VAL A 51 8.01 5.68 -1.01
CA VAL A 51 8.35 4.36 -0.45
C VAL A 51 8.97 3.45 -1.48
N ILE A 52 8.44 3.44 -2.71
CA ILE A 52 8.98 2.63 -3.80
C ILE A 52 10.37 3.14 -4.19
N SER A 53 10.48 4.42 -4.56
CA SER A 53 11.75 5.02 -4.98
C SER A 53 12.81 4.97 -3.88
N GLY A 54 12.46 5.40 -2.66
CA GLY A 54 13.34 5.31 -1.51
C GLY A 54 13.78 3.87 -1.19
N GLY A 55 12.89 2.89 -1.39
CA GLY A 55 13.19 1.47 -1.18
C GLY A 55 14.31 0.93 -2.10
N TYR A 56 14.45 1.47 -3.31
CA TYR A 56 15.56 1.14 -4.20
C TYR A 56 16.89 1.70 -3.72
N LEU A 57 16.89 2.92 -3.17
CA LEU A 57 18.10 3.65 -2.71
C LEU A 57 18.64 3.16 -1.36
N VAL A 58 17.80 2.54 -0.52
CA VAL A 58 18.23 2.11 0.80
C VAL A 58 19.14 0.88 0.72
N ASN A 59 20.36 1.03 1.23
CA ASN A 59 21.30 -0.06 1.37
C ASN A 59 21.06 -0.82 2.68
N SER A 60 20.21 -1.85 2.68
CA SER A 60 20.01 -2.76 3.82
C SER A 60 19.58 -4.14 3.35
N LYS A 61 19.63 -5.15 4.25
CA LYS A 61 19.08 -6.49 3.94
C LYS A 61 17.61 -6.42 3.51
N ARG A 62 16.81 -5.57 4.18
CA ARG A 62 15.41 -5.31 3.82
C ARG A 62 15.29 -4.59 2.47
N GLY A 63 16.17 -3.62 2.18
CA GLY A 63 16.23 -2.97 0.86
C GLY A 63 16.56 -3.96 -0.26
N THR A 64 17.48 -4.89 -0.03
CA THR A 64 17.80 -5.95 -0.99
C THR A 64 16.60 -6.89 -1.22
N GLN A 65 15.93 -7.31 -0.15
CA GLN A 65 14.70 -8.10 -0.25
C GLN A 65 13.61 -7.35 -1.03
N PHE A 66 13.45 -6.06 -0.77
CA PHE A 66 12.52 -5.19 -1.48
C PHE A 66 12.85 -5.13 -2.98
N ARG A 67 14.11 -4.90 -3.36
CA ARG A 67 14.53 -4.88 -4.77
C ARG A 67 14.31 -6.22 -5.47
N ILE A 68 14.62 -7.34 -4.81
CA ILE A 68 14.36 -8.69 -5.35
C ILE A 68 12.86 -8.87 -5.60
N TRP A 69 12.03 -8.52 -4.62
CA TRP A 69 10.58 -8.59 -4.73
C TRP A 69 10.05 -7.70 -5.86
N ALA A 70 10.43 -6.42 -5.90
CA ALA A 70 9.97 -5.47 -6.90
C ALA A 70 10.39 -5.88 -8.32
N THR A 71 11.62 -6.36 -8.48
CA THR A 71 12.12 -6.91 -9.76
C THR A 71 11.31 -8.12 -10.20
N GLN A 72 10.91 -9.00 -9.27
CA GLN A 72 10.06 -10.14 -9.60
C GLN A 72 8.66 -9.70 -10.05
N ILE A 73 8.06 -8.72 -9.37
CA ILE A 73 6.76 -8.15 -9.76
C ILE A 73 6.83 -7.53 -11.16
N LEU A 74 7.87 -6.74 -11.43
CA LEU A 74 8.06 -6.13 -12.75
C LEU A 74 8.27 -7.20 -13.83
N ARG A 75 9.08 -8.23 -13.55
CA ARG A 75 9.27 -9.37 -14.46
C ARG A 75 7.95 -10.08 -14.74
N ASP A 76 7.17 -10.39 -13.72
CA ASP A 76 5.88 -11.05 -13.88
C ASP A 76 4.93 -10.21 -14.75
N HIS A 77 4.86 -8.90 -14.50
CA HIS A 77 4.09 -7.99 -15.33
C HIS A 77 4.55 -7.97 -16.79
N LEU A 78 5.85 -7.90 -17.05
CA LEU A 78 6.39 -7.82 -18.41
C LEU A 78 6.25 -9.14 -19.18
N VAL A 79 6.44 -10.27 -18.51
CA VAL A 79 6.42 -11.60 -19.16
C VAL A 79 5.01 -12.16 -19.29
N LYS A 80 4.16 -12.00 -18.25
CA LYS A 80 2.80 -12.56 -18.22
C LYS A 80 1.72 -11.55 -18.61
N GLY A 81 2.05 -10.25 -18.65
CA GLY A 81 1.10 -9.16 -18.84
C GLY A 81 0.42 -8.70 -17.54
N TYR A 82 0.66 -9.36 -16.41
CA TYR A 82 0.02 -9.03 -15.12
C TYR A 82 0.85 -9.54 -13.93
N SER A 83 0.61 -8.97 -12.75
CA SER A 83 1.08 -9.53 -11.48
C SER A 83 -0.09 -9.86 -10.55
N VAL A 84 0.14 -10.82 -9.66
CA VAL A 84 -0.90 -11.31 -8.73
C VAL A 84 -0.37 -11.27 -7.31
N ASN A 85 -1.12 -10.64 -6.42
CA ASN A 85 -0.93 -10.79 -4.99
C ASN A 85 -1.55 -12.12 -4.52
N GLN A 86 -0.77 -13.20 -4.62
CA GLN A 86 -1.19 -14.56 -4.28
C GLN A 86 -1.73 -14.69 -2.85
N ARG A 87 -1.12 -13.98 -1.90
CA ARG A 87 -1.56 -13.99 -0.50
C ARG A 87 -2.96 -13.39 -0.38
N ARG A 88 -3.18 -12.19 -0.94
CA ARG A 88 -4.49 -11.53 -0.91
C ARG A 88 -5.55 -12.35 -1.63
N LEU A 89 -5.20 -13.00 -2.73
CA LEU A 89 -6.11 -13.89 -3.45
C LEU A 89 -6.56 -15.07 -2.57
N LYS A 90 -5.65 -15.72 -1.84
CA LYS A 90 -5.98 -16.79 -0.90
C LYS A 90 -6.86 -16.30 0.26
N GLU A 91 -6.54 -15.14 0.82
CA GLU A 91 -7.35 -14.53 1.89
C GLU A 91 -8.78 -14.23 1.41
N LEU A 92 -8.94 -13.73 0.18
CA LEU A 92 -10.26 -13.51 -0.43
C LEU A 92 -11.02 -14.81 -0.65
N GLN A 93 -10.37 -15.86 -1.14
CA GLN A 93 -10.99 -17.18 -1.32
C GLN A 93 -11.49 -17.75 0.02
N GLN A 94 -10.72 -17.60 1.09
CA GLN A 94 -11.13 -18.01 2.43
C GLN A 94 -12.35 -17.22 2.92
N ARG A 95 -12.35 -15.89 2.75
CA ARG A 95 -13.49 -15.04 3.13
C ARG A 95 -14.75 -15.39 2.36
N VAL A 96 -14.65 -15.59 1.04
CA VAL A 96 -15.79 -16.01 0.22
C VAL A 96 -16.32 -17.36 0.68
N ARG A 97 -15.46 -18.32 1.02
CA ARG A 97 -15.88 -19.63 1.56
C ARG A 97 -16.66 -19.51 2.86
N LEU A 98 -16.30 -18.57 3.75
CA LEU A 98 -17.02 -18.36 5.01
C LEU A 98 -18.40 -17.72 4.79
N VAL A 99 -18.57 -16.92 3.74
CA VAL A 99 -19.83 -16.23 3.43
C VAL A 99 -20.75 -17.07 2.52
N ALA A 100 -20.18 -17.99 1.73
CA ALA A 100 -20.92 -18.83 0.78
C ALA A 100 -22.07 -19.66 1.39
N PRO A 101 -21.96 -20.26 2.61
CA PRO A 101 -23.06 -21.00 3.21
C PRO A 101 -24.33 -20.18 3.43
N TRP A 102 -24.19 -18.88 3.72
CA TRP A 102 -25.31 -17.96 3.96
C TRP A 102 -26.12 -17.60 2.72
N ARG A 103 -25.55 -17.84 1.52
CA ARG A 103 -26.24 -17.59 0.24
C ARG A 103 -27.23 -18.70 -0.12
N ASN A 104 -27.05 -19.90 0.42
CA ASN A 104 -27.89 -21.07 0.13
C ASN A 104 -28.87 -21.43 1.26
N THR A 105 -28.79 -20.78 2.43
CA THR A 105 -29.67 -21.05 3.58
C THR A 105 -30.94 -20.18 3.62
N GLY A 106 -31.19 -19.32 2.62
CA GLY A 106 -32.44 -18.54 2.53
C GLY A 106 -32.60 -17.46 3.62
N ILE A 107 -31.57 -17.16 4.40
CA ILE A 107 -31.58 -16.17 5.50
C ILE A 107 -31.25 -14.76 4.98
N PHE A 108 -31.74 -14.41 3.79
CA PHE A 108 -31.84 -13.02 3.38
C PHE A 108 -33.31 -12.62 3.57
N PRO A 109 -33.64 -11.71 4.51
CA PRO A 109 -34.98 -11.15 4.52
C PRO A 109 -35.17 -10.49 3.15
N ALA A 110 -36.19 -10.94 2.41
CA ALA A 110 -36.52 -10.36 1.12
C ALA A 110 -36.51 -8.83 1.26
N MET A 111 -35.61 -8.14 0.55
CA MET A 111 -35.72 -6.70 0.42
C MET A 111 -37.09 -6.44 -0.18
N ARG A 112 -38.02 -5.99 0.67
CA ARG A 112 -39.33 -5.55 0.23
C ARG A 112 -39.06 -4.45 -0.79
N PRO A 113 -39.52 -4.56 -2.04
CA PRO A 113 -39.39 -3.43 -2.96
C PRO A 113 -40.07 -2.22 -2.29
N PRO A 114 -39.50 -1.01 -2.44
CA PRO A 114 -40.12 0.19 -1.91
C PRO A 114 -41.56 0.23 -2.46
N ARG A 115 -42.54 0.33 -1.56
CA ARG A 115 -43.94 0.54 -1.96
C ARG A 115 -43.94 1.78 -2.85
N SER A 116 -44.23 1.62 -4.13
CA SER A 116 -44.60 2.77 -4.96
C SER A 116 -45.90 3.31 -4.38
N SER A 117 -45.82 4.39 -3.62
CA SER A 117 -46.95 5.27 -3.37
C SER A 117 -47.29 5.93 -4.70
N ALA A 118 -48.22 5.30 -5.43
CA ALA A 118 -48.99 5.99 -6.45
C ALA A 118 -50.11 6.74 -5.72
N TRP A 119 -50.16 8.05 -5.99
CA TRP A 119 -51.12 9.07 -5.55
C TRP A 119 -50.93 9.61 -4.12
#